data_AF-A0A9E1PD53-F1
#
_entry.id   AF-A0A9E1PD53-F1
#
_cell.length_a   1.000
_cell.length_b   1.000
_cell.length_c   1.000
_cell.angle_alpha   90.00
_cell.angle_beta   90.00
_cell.angle_gamma   90.00
#
_symmetry.space_group_name_H-M   'P 1'
#
loop_
_entity.id
_entity.type
_entity.pdbx_description
1 polymer ?
#
loop_
_entity_poly.entity_id
_entity_poly.type
_entity_poly.pdbx_seq_one_letter_code
_entity_poly.pdbx_strand_id
1 'polypeptide(L)'
;MKKAFTLIELLIVVAIIGILAGVGIPMYNGYMADAKINASKSNHSNIKNFIASSLVKCGSSKSILLQTSGGKKEISCNNSTVDFSMYFTLHFLYEGWLNPYGKNERAVWDHSAVPIVGRSYLYGKNNFIRLRTNIGEGNNNDIYSGEVLEDFIYKE
;
A
#
# COMPACT_ATOMS: atom_id res chain seq x y z
N MET A 1 -54.98 9.71 -8.35
CA MET A 1 -54.70 8.73 -9.41
C MET A 1 -53.22 8.40 -9.40
N LYS A 2 -52.84 7.15 -9.12
CA LYS A 2 -51.43 6.71 -9.22
C LYS A 2 -51.14 6.41 -10.70
N LYS A 3 -50.19 7.12 -11.32
CA LYS A 3 -49.66 6.74 -12.63
C LYS A 3 -48.94 5.40 -12.44
N ALA A 4 -49.51 4.33 -12.98
CA ALA A 4 -48.84 3.04 -13.07
C ALA A 4 -47.86 3.11 -14.26
N PHE A 5 -46.60 2.77 -14.02
CA PHE A 5 -45.63 2.58 -15.10
C PHE A 5 -46.11 1.47 -16.04
N THR A 6 -45.94 1.67 -17.34
CA THR A 6 -46.27 0.63 -18.32
C THR A 6 -45.17 -0.42 -18.35
N LEU A 7 -45.54 -1.67 -18.66
CA LEU A 7 -44.58 -2.77 -18.79
C LEU A 7 -43.54 -2.50 -19.88
N ILE A 8 -43.93 -1.82 -20.96
CA ILE A 8 -42.99 -1.48 -22.05
C ILE A 8 -41.95 -0.45 -21.60
N GLU A 9 -42.34 0.55 -20.81
CA GLU A 9 -41.39 1.52 -20.23
C GLU A 9 -40.36 0.82 -19.34
N LEU A 10 -40.79 -0.14 -18.52
CA LEU A 10 -39.88 -0.90 -17.65
C LEU A 10 -38.91 -1.78 -18.47
N LEU A 11 -39.40 -2.46 -19.51
CA LEU A 11 -38.58 -3.32 -20.35
C LEU A 11 -37.49 -2.56 -21.11
N ILE A 12 -37.80 -1.36 -21.61
CA ILE A 12 -36.80 -0.51 -22.28
C ILE A 12 -35.71 -0.09 -21.29
N VAL A 13 -36.07 0.28 -20.06
CA VAL A 13 -35.10 0.66 -19.02
C VAL A 13 -34.17 -0.50 -18.68
N VAL A 14 -34.70 -1.71 -18.51
CA VAL A 14 -33.86 -2.90 -18.23
C VAL A 14 -32.95 -3.22 -19.42
N ALA A 15 -33.43 -3.10 -20.66
CA ALA A 15 -32.62 -3.34 -21.85
C ALA A 15 -31.43 -2.36 -21.95
N ILE A 16 -31.65 -1.07 -21.66
CA ILE A 16 -30.59 -0.05 -21.69
C ILE A 16 -29.58 -0.30 -20.55
N ILE A 17 -30.05 -0.57 -19.33
CA ILE A 17 -29.16 -0.87 -18.19
C ILE A 17 -28.33 -2.13 -18.47
N GLY A 18 -28.90 -3.15 -19.12
CA GLY A 18 -28.20 -4.38 -19.49
C GLY A 18 -27.00 -4.13 -20.41
N ILE A 19 -27.17 -3.30 -21.45
CA ILE A 19 -26.08 -2.94 -22.36
C ILE A 19 -25.00 -2.13 -21.63
N LEU A 20 -25.40 -1.12 -20.84
CA LEU A 20 -24.46 -0.28 -20.08
C LEU A 20 -23.67 -1.09 -19.05
N ALA A 21 -24.31 -2.05 -18.37
CA ALA A 21 -23.63 -2.93 -17.43
C ALA A 21 -22.61 -3.84 -18.11
N GLY A 22 -22.95 -4.39 -19.29
CA GLY A 22 -22.06 -5.27 -20.06
C GLY A 22 -20.73 -4.60 -20.45
N VAL A 23 -20.76 -3.33 -20.85
CA VAL A 23 -19.55 -2.56 -21.20
C VAL A 23 -18.88 -1.90 -19.99
N GLY A 24 -19.67 -1.49 -18.99
CA GLY A 24 -19.18 -0.73 -17.84
C GLY A 24 -18.39 -1.56 -16.83
N ILE A 25 -18.79 -2.81 -16.56
CA ILE A 25 -18.13 -3.68 -15.58
C ILE A 25 -16.66 -3.99 -15.94
N PRO A 26 -16.31 -4.48 -17.16
CA PRO A 26 -14.92 -4.79 -17.49
C PRO A 26 -14.03 -3.54 -17.44
N MET A 27 -14.55 -2.40 -17.88
CA MET A 27 -13.84 -1.12 -17.83
C MET A 27 -13.58 -0.66 -16.39
N TYR A 28 -14.58 -0.76 -15.51
CA TYR A 28 -14.45 -0.41 -14.09
C TYR A 28 -13.38 -1.25 -13.38
N ASN A 29 -13.31 -2.54 -13.70
CA ASN A 29 -12.28 -3.43 -13.15
C ASN A 29 -10.87 -3.00 -13.57
N GLY A 30 -10.68 -2.57 -14.82
CA GLY A 30 -9.41 -2.02 -15.30
C GLY A 30 -9.00 -0.75 -14.56
N TYR A 31 -9.91 0.24 -14.44
CA TYR A 31 -9.62 1.46 -13.69
C TYR A 31 -9.30 1.21 -12.22
N MET A 32 -9.98 0.23 -11.60
CA MET A 32 -9.70 -0.16 -10.22
C MET A 32 -8.32 -0.82 -10.09
N ALA A 33 -7.87 -1.58 -11.09
CA ALA A 33 -6.51 -2.13 -11.09
C ALA A 33 -5.46 -1.02 -11.19
N ASP A 34 -5.61 -0.08 -12.13
CA ASP A 34 -4.67 1.04 -12.30
C ASP A 34 -4.61 1.95 -11.06
N ALA A 35 -5.76 2.21 -10.44
CA ALA A 35 -5.83 2.98 -9.19
C ALA A 35 -5.04 2.31 -8.07
N LYS A 36 -5.12 0.98 -7.94
CA LYS A 36 -4.36 0.21 -6.94
C LYS A 36 -2.86 0.23 -7.22
N ILE A 37 -2.45 0.06 -8.48
CA ILE A 37 -1.05 0.14 -8.91
C ILE A 37 -0.48 1.52 -8.54
N ASN A 38 -1.18 2.59 -8.89
CA ASN A 38 -0.74 3.96 -8.61
C ASN A 38 -0.70 4.25 -7.10
N ALA A 39 -1.66 3.74 -6.32
CA ALA A 39 -1.64 3.83 -4.87
C ALA A 39 -0.41 3.10 -4.28
N SER A 40 -0.08 1.91 -4.77
CA SER A 40 1.11 1.16 -4.33
C SER A 40 2.42 1.86 -4.70
N LYS A 41 2.52 2.47 -5.89
CA LYS A 41 3.67 3.30 -6.29
C LYS A 41 3.83 4.51 -5.36
N SER A 42 2.73 5.20 -5.06
CA SER A 42 2.72 6.32 -4.12
C SER A 42 3.16 5.90 -2.71
N ASN A 43 2.62 4.77 -2.22
CA ASN A 43 3.02 4.20 -0.93
C ASN A 43 4.52 3.89 -0.88
N HIS A 44 5.08 3.26 -1.92
CA HIS A 44 6.52 2.98 -2.00
C HIS A 44 7.36 4.26 -1.86
N SER A 45 7.04 5.29 -2.64
CA SER A 45 7.76 6.57 -2.60
C SER A 45 7.64 7.24 -1.22
N ASN A 46 6.43 7.26 -0.64
CA ASN A 46 6.20 7.88 0.66
C ASN A 46 6.93 7.14 1.79
N ILE A 47 6.93 5.79 1.77
CA ILE A 47 7.67 4.98 2.73
C ILE A 47 9.17 5.26 2.61
N LYS A 48 9.72 5.26 1.39
CA LYS A 48 11.12 5.57 1.13
C LYS A 48 11.50 6.94 1.68
N ASN A 49 10.75 7.97 1.31
CA ASN A 49 11.02 9.35 1.71
C ASN A 49 10.92 9.51 3.23
N PHE A 50 9.92 8.89 3.86
CA PHE A 50 9.77 8.92 5.31
C PHE A 50 10.99 8.31 6.00
N ILE A 51 11.34 7.06 5.65
CA ILE A 51 12.48 6.35 6.27
C ILE A 51 13.78 7.12 6.04
N ALA A 52 14.05 7.58 4.81
CA ALA A 52 15.23 8.38 4.51
C ALA A 52 15.27 9.65 5.37
N SER A 53 14.16 10.37 5.48
CA SER A 53 14.08 11.58 6.31
C SER A 53 14.28 11.30 7.81
N SER A 54 13.77 10.16 8.29
CA SER A 54 13.94 9.72 9.68
C SER A 54 15.39 9.37 9.98
N LEU A 55 16.08 8.69 9.06
CA LEU A 55 17.49 8.34 9.23
C LEU A 55 18.40 9.58 9.14
N VAL A 56 18.11 10.53 8.25
CA VAL A 56 18.80 11.83 8.20
C VAL A 56 18.63 12.59 9.51
N LYS A 57 17.40 12.62 10.06
CA LYS A 57 17.15 13.21 11.39
C LYS A 57 17.97 12.52 12.47
N CYS A 58 18.14 11.20 12.38
CA CYS A 58 19.01 10.45 13.29
C CYS A 58 20.50 10.81 13.18
N GLY A 59 20.99 11.26 12.04
CA GLY A 59 22.37 11.78 11.93
C GLY A 59 22.57 13.08 12.73
N SER A 60 21.51 13.84 12.95
CA SER A 60 21.55 15.13 13.66
C SER A 60 20.93 15.09 15.08
N SER A 61 20.38 13.96 15.52
CA SER A 61 19.63 13.83 16.79
C SER A 61 19.90 12.49 17.47
N LYS A 62 19.77 12.44 18.80
CA LYS A 62 19.97 11.18 19.56
C LYS A 62 18.82 10.18 19.40
N SER A 63 17.62 10.67 19.09
CA SER A 63 16.41 9.87 18.94
C SER A 63 15.48 10.45 17.86
N ILE A 64 14.58 9.61 17.36
CA ILE A 64 13.46 10.00 16.48
C ILE A 64 12.13 9.56 17.07
N LEU A 65 11.07 10.32 16.81
CA LEU A 65 9.71 9.98 17.24
C LEU A 65 9.03 9.10 16.20
N LEU A 66 8.59 7.91 16.61
CA LEU A 66 7.81 6.98 15.79
C LEU A 66 6.52 6.58 16.51
N GLN A 67 5.48 6.27 15.74
CA GLN A 67 4.25 5.73 16.32
C GLN A 67 4.42 4.28 16.75
N THR A 68 3.81 3.95 17.87
CA THR A 68 3.72 2.60 18.41
C THR A 68 2.30 2.37 18.93
N SER A 69 2.04 1.17 19.47
CA SER A 69 0.72 0.85 20.06
C SER A 69 0.30 1.78 21.18
N GLY A 70 1.25 2.40 21.88
CA GLY A 70 1.00 3.34 22.98
C GLY A 70 1.08 4.81 22.57
N GLY A 71 1.09 5.10 21.25
CA GLY A 71 1.32 6.43 20.70
C GLY A 71 2.78 6.68 20.32
N LYS A 72 3.16 7.96 20.21
CA LYS A 72 4.49 8.38 19.78
C LYS A 72 5.53 8.04 20.85
N LYS A 73 6.60 7.37 20.43
CA LYS A 73 7.72 6.98 21.29
C LYS A 73 9.02 7.45 20.67
N GLU A 74 9.95 7.90 21.52
CA GLU A 74 11.32 8.17 21.13
C GLU A 74 12.10 6.86 20.94
N ILE A 75 12.68 6.71 19.76
CA ILE A 75 13.50 5.57 19.35
C ILE A 75 14.94 6.08 19.18
N SER A 76 15.88 5.45 19.88
CA SER A 76 17.30 5.81 19.83
C SER A 76 17.90 5.61 18.43
N CYS A 77 18.75 6.54 18.01
CA CYS A 77 19.43 6.49 16.71
C CYS A 77 20.59 5.48 16.65
N ASN A 78 20.99 4.95 17.80
CA ASN A 78 22.01 3.89 17.89
C ASN A 78 21.48 2.50 17.51
N ASN A 79 20.15 2.36 17.35
CA ASN A 79 19.54 1.08 16.94
C ASN A 79 20.06 0.59 15.59
N SER A 80 20.10 -0.73 15.41
CA SER A 80 20.52 -1.33 14.15
C SER A 80 19.49 -1.10 13.05
N THR A 81 19.88 -1.31 11.79
CA THR A 81 18.92 -1.24 10.67
C THR A 81 17.82 -2.30 10.79
N VAL A 82 18.10 -3.43 11.43
CA VAL A 82 17.13 -4.50 11.73
C VAL A 82 16.08 -4.02 12.75
N ASP A 83 16.53 -3.34 13.81
CA ASP A 83 15.59 -2.77 14.78
C ASP A 83 14.76 -1.66 14.14
N PHE A 84 15.39 -0.83 13.30
CA PHE A 84 14.69 0.21 12.56
C PHE A 84 13.65 -0.34 11.59
N SER A 85 13.92 -1.43 10.85
CA SER A 85 12.91 -2.00 9.96
C SER A 85 11.66 -2.46 10.72
N MET A 86 11.83 -3.00 11.93
CA MET A 86 10.72 -3.32 12.82
C MET A 86 10.00 -2.05 13.32
N TYR A 87 10.72 -1.04 13.81
CA TYR A 87 10.11 0.19 14.32
C TYR A 87 9.36 0.96 13.23
N PHE A 88 9.90 1.04 12.02
CA PHE A 88 9.19 1.65 10.89
C PHE A 88 7.96 0.85 10.49
N THR A 89 8.04 -0.48 10.48
CA THR A 89 6.88 -1.34 10.25
C THR A 89 5.76 -1.05 11.26
N LEU A 90 6.10 -0.96 12.55
CA LEU A 90 5.13 -0.60 13.59
C LEU A 90 4.59 0.82 13.41
N HIS A 91 5.44 1.78 13.03
CA HIS A 91 5.00 3.15 12.77
C HIS A 91 3.90 3.18 11.70
N PHE A 92 4.12 2.57 10.53
CA PHE A 92 3.10 2.54 9.47
C PHE A 92 1.85 1.76 9.87
N LEU A 93 1.99 0.69 10.67
CA LEU A 93 0.85 -0.04 11.20
C LEU A 93 -0.04 0.85 12.09
N TYR A 94 0.56 1.61 13.01
CA TYR A 94 -0.19 2.47 13.95
C TYR A 94 -0.59 3.84 13.38
N GLU A 95 0.03 4.28 12.29
CA GLU A 95 -0.48 5.38 11.44
C GLU A 95 -1.68 4.93 10.57
N GLY A 96 -2.04 3.64 10.59
CA GLY A 96 -3.22 3.12 9.90
C GLY A 96 -3.03 2.86 8.41
N TRP A 97 -1.81 2.60 7.97
CA TRP A 97 -1.54 2.30 6.55
C TRP A 97 -2.12 0.94 6.15
N LEU A 98 -2.89 0.93 5.06
CA LEU A 98 -3.57 -0.24 4.53
C LEU A 98 -3.01 -0.65 3.16
N ASN A 99 -3.06 -1.96 2.87
CA ASN A 99 -2.76 -2.47 1.54
C ASN A 99 -3.84 -1.98 0.54
N PRO A 100 -3.47 -1.26 -0.55
CA PRO A 100 -4.40 -0.78 -1.57
C PRO A 100 -5.27 -1.87 -2.23
N TYR A 101 -4.82 -3.12 -2.21
CA TYR A 101 -5.54 -4.25 -2.79
C TYR A 101 -6.64 -4.84 -1.89
N GLY A 102 -6.85 -4.29 -0.69
CA GLY A 102 -8.12 -4.42 0.05
C GLY A 102 -8.33 -5.72 0.84
N LYS A 103 -7.29 -6.32 1.40
CA LYS A 103 -7.35 -7.65 2.04
C LYS A 103 -7.32 -7.68 3.58
N ASN A 104 -7.63 -6.58 4.28
CA ASN A 104 -7.33 -6.41 5.72
C ASN A 104 -5.86 -6.75 6.05
N GLU A 105 -4.99 -6.50 5.08
CA GLU A 105 -3.57 -6.81 5.15
C GLU A 105 -2.79 -5.56 5.51
N ARG A 106 -1.74 -5.74 6.31
CA ARG A 106 -0.80 -4.67 6.62
C ARG A 106 -0.16 -4.14 5.35
N ALA A 107 -0.07 -2.81 5.22
CA ALA A 107 0.64 -2.16 4.13
C ALA A 107 2.15 -2.42 4.17
N VAL A 108 2.72 -2.53 5.38
CA VAL A 108 4.16 -2.67 5.60
C VAL A 108 4.42 -3.86 6.53
N TRP A 109 5.48 -4.63 6.26
CA TRP A 109 5.94 -5.73 7.10
C TRP A 109 7.47 -5.81 7.10
N ASP A 110 8.07 -6.25 8.21
CA ASP A 110 9.48 -6.64 8.24
C ASP A 110 9.67 -8.06 7.70
N HIS A 111 10.18 -8.19 6.47
CA HIS A 111 10.44 -9.51 5.87
C HIS A 111 11.43 -9.46 4.71
N SER A 112 12.16 -10.56 4.47
CA SER A 112 13.17 -10.65 3.40
C SER A 112 12.67 -11.24 2.08
N ALA A 113 11.46 -11.81 2.07
CA ALA A 113 10.85 -12.45 0.90
C ALA A 113 10.35 -11.44 -0.14
N VAL A 114 9.67 -11.94 -1.17
CA VAL A 114 8.94 -11.11 -2.13
C VAL A 114 7.59 -10.70 -1.52
N PRO A 115 7.23 -9.41 -1.49
CA PRO A 115 5.94 -8.97 -0.98
C PRO A 115 4.79 -9.44 -1.86
N ILE A 116 3.66 -9.68 -1.21
CA ILE A 116 2.39 -9.83 -1.92
C ILE A 116 1.94 -8.49 -2.52
N VAL A 117 1.04 -8.55 -3.48
CA VAL A 117 0.50 -7.40 -4.21
C VAL A 117 0.00 -6.31 -3.26
N GLY A 118 0.49 -5.10 -3.48
CA GLY A 118 0.23 -3.89 -2.72
C GLY A 118 0.92 -3.76 -1.36
N ARG A 119 1.61 -4.81 -0.90
CA ARG A 119 2.38 -4.79 0.34
C ARG A 119 3.81 -4.30 0.10
N SER A 120 4.35 -3.63 1.10
CA SER A 120 5.75 -3.25 1.19
C SER A 120 6.47 -4.07 2.26
N TYR A 121 7.65 -4.59 1.94
CA TYR A 121 8.54 -5.22 2.90
C TYR A 121 9.74 -4.33 3.18
N LEU A 122 10.01 -4.14 4.47
CA LEU A 122 11.24 -3.57 4.98
C LEU A 122 12.15 -4.70 5.45
N TYR A 123 13.43 -4.60 5.17
CA TYR A 123 14.41 -5.55 5.65
C TYR A 123 15.71 -4.84 5.98
N GLY A 124 16.00 -4.71 7.27
CA GLY A 124 17.26 -4.18 7.76
C GLY A 124 18.40 -5.19 7.58
N LYS A 125 19.52 -4.75 7.03
CA LYS A 125 20.76 -5.54 7.00
C LYS A 125 21.96 -4.62 6.94
N ASN A 126 22.95 -4.88 7.79
CA ASN A 126 24.16 -4.06 7.91
C ASN A 126 23.79 -2.58 8.10
N ASN A 127 24.12 -1.74 7.12
CA ASN A 127 23.89 -0.31 7.14
C ASN A 127 22.79 0.16 6.17
N PHE A 128 21.94 -0.76 5.68
CA PHE A 128 20.80 -0.39 4.85
C PHE A 128 19.50 -1.02 5.34
N ILE A 129 18.39 -0.38 4.98
CA ILE A 129 17.04 -0.92 5.02
C ILE A 129 16.60 -1.07 3.57
N ARG A 130 16.33 -2.30 3.16
CA ARG A 130 15.81 -2.59 1.83
C ARG A 130 14.29 -2.48 1.86
N LEU A 131 13.74 -1.70 0.95
CA LEU A 131 12.32 -1.55 0.70
C LEU A 131 11.96 -2.31 -0.57
N ARG A 132 11.04 -3.26 -0.49
CA ARG A 132 10.41 -3.88 -1.66
C ARG A 132 8.92 -3.64 -1.64
N THR A 133 8.31 -3.23 -2.74
CA THR A 133 6.85 -3.12 -2.85
C THR A 133 6.39 -3.80 -4.13
N ASN A 134 5.51 -4.78 -4.01
CA ASN A 134 4.86 -5.36 -5.17
C ASN A 134 3.68 -4.45 -5.55
N ILE A 135 3.74 -3.82 -6.73
CA ILE A 135 2.70 -2.89 -7.18
C ILE A 135 1.57 -3.59 -7.93
N GLY A 136 1.71 -4.87 -8.27
CA GLY A 136 0.76 -5.69 -9.02
C GLY A 136 0.88 -5.53 -10.54
N GLU A 137 0.04 -6.28 -11.24
CA GLU A 137 -0.13 -6.22 -12.70
C GLU A 137 -1.63 -6.17 -13.04
N GLY A 138 -1.94 -5.62 -14.22
CA GLY A 138 -3.28 -5.24 -14.65
C GLY A 138 -4.32 -6.36 -14.81
N ASN A 139 -4.04 -7.64 -14.45
CA ASN A 139 -5.04 -8.71 -14.48
C ASN A 139 -4.75 -9.88 -13.48
N ASN A 140 -5.63 -9.98 -12.46
CA ASN A 140 -6.10 -11.15 -11.70
C ASN A 140 -5.18 -12.00 -10.78
N ASN A 141 -5.65 -12.05 -9.52
CA ASN A 141 -5.66 -13.11 -8.49
C ASN A 141 -4.35 -13.71 -7.96
N ASP A 142 -3.24 -13.70 -8.70
CA ASP A 142 -1.98 -14.14 -8.12
C ASP A 142 -1.41 -13.04 -7.24
N ILE A 143 -1.46 -13.28 -5.93
CA ILE A 143 -1.03 -12.35 -4.90
C ILE A 143 0.47 -12.11 -4.93
N TYR A 144 1.26 -12.93 -5.63
CA TYR A 144 2.71 -12.77 -5.76
C TYR A 144 3.14 -12.27 -7.15
N SER A 145 2.21 -12.22 -8.11
CA SER A 145 2.47 -11.64 -9.44
C SER A 145 2.54 -10.11 -9.38
N GLY A 146 3.25 -9.51 -10.33
CA GLY A 146 3.38 -8.06 -10.47
C GLY A 146 4.81 -7.53 -10.47
N GLU A 147 4.95 -6.28 -10.89
CA GLU A 147 6.22 -5.56 -10.82
C GLU A 147 6.58 -5.31 -9.34
N VAL A 148 7.84 -5.55 -8.99
CA VAL A 148 8.35 -5.29 -7.65
C VAL A 148 9.33 -4.14 -7.72
N LEU A 149 8.96 -3.02 -7.10
CA LEU A 149 9.86 -1.90 -6.88
C LEU A 149 10.82 -2.26 -5.74
N GLU A 150 12.09 -1.96 -5.92
CA GLU A 150 13.14 -2.21 -4.93
C GLU A 150 14.01 -0.98 -4.74
N ASP A 151 14.23 -0.61 -3.49
CA ASP A 151 15.07 0.50 -3.08
C ASP A 151 15.90 0.14 -1.85
N PHE A 152 17.09 0.73 -1.74
CA PHE A 152 17.99 0.57 -0.60
C PHE A 152 18.20 1.92 0.08
N ILE A 153 17.87 1.99 1.37
CA ILE A 153 17.96 3.22 2.17
C ILE A 153 19.07 3.04 3.18
N TYR A 154 20.12 3.83 3.06
CA TYR A 154 21.30 3.70 3.90
C TYR A 154 21.16 4.53 5.17
N LYS A 155 21.57 3.94 6.30
CA LYS A 155 21.81 4.67 7.54
C LYS A 155 23.24 5.20 7.48
N GLU A 156 23.48 6.44 7.89
CA GLU A 156 24.85 6.99 7.98
C GLU A 156 25.49 6.66 9.34
#